data_AF-A0AB36GGL1-F1
#
_entry.id   AF-A0AB36GGL1-F1
#
_cell.length_a   1.000
_cell.length_b   1.000
_cell.length_c   1.000
_cell.angle_alpha   90.00
_cell.angle_beta   90.00
_cell.angle_gamma   90.00
#
_symmetry.space_group_name_H-M   'P 1'
#
loop_
_entity.id
_entity.type
_entity.pdbx_description
1 polymer ?
#
loop_
_entity_poly.entity_id
_entity_poly.type
_entity_poly.pdbx_seq_one_letter_code
_entity_poly.pdbx_strand_id
1 'polypeptide(L)'
;MKRQTLAALIASVFALAACGEQAAKPAETPAATASAEAPAASDSQAAAETPSSELPVIDAIVTHAPEVPPPTDRDHPAKVRVKMETVEKTMTMEDGVEYHYWTFNGDVPGQMIRVREGDTVEVEFSNNPSSTVPHNVDFHAATGQGGGAEATFTAPGHTSTFSFKALQAGLYIYHCAVAPVGMHIANGMYGLILVEPKEGLPKVDKEFYIVQGDFYTKGKKGAQGLQPFDMDKAIAEQPEYVVFNGHVGSIAGDNALKAKAGETVRMYVGNGGPNLVSSFHVIGEIFDKVYVEAGKLINENVQSTLIPAGGAAIIEFKADIPGSYTLVDHSIFRAFNKGALGQLKVEGDENPEIMTKKLSDTVYQPAGAAASAPAAASAASEAAK
;
A
#
# COMPACT_ATOMS: atom_id res chain seq x y z
N MET A 1 30.36 21.51 -56.71
CA MET A 1 31.77 21.14 -56.99
C MET A 1 32.25 20.24 -55.85
N LYS A 2 32.04 18.93 -55.97
CA LYS A 2 33.04 17.86 -56.25
C LYS A 2 34.02 17.56 -55.10
N ARG A 3 33.79 16.43 -54.42
CA ARG A 3 34.77 15.48 -53.80
C ARG A 3 33.94 14.28 -53.29
N GLN A 4 33.83 13.19 -54.06
CA GLN A 4 34.71 12.01 -54.16
C GLN A 4 34.41 10.91 -53.12
N THR A 5 34.21 9.69 -53.64
CA THR A 5 34.46 8.34 -53.06
C THR A 5 33.60 7.93 -51.86
N LEU A 6 33.04 6.72 -51.72
CA LEU A 6 33.43 5.40 -52.22
C LEU A 6 32.17 4.49 -52.14
N ALA A 7 31.85 3.77 -53.21
CA ALA A 7 30.86 2.70 -53.19
C ALA A 7 31.60 1.37 -53.06
N ALA A 8 31.24 0.55 -52.07
CA ALA A 8 31.72 -0.83 -51.94
C ALA A 8 30.51 -1.76 -51.84
N LEU A 9 30.33 -2.56 -52.89
CA LEU A 9 29.49 -3.76 -52.91
C LEU A 9 30.05 -4.79 -51.93
N ILE A 10 29.19 -5.36 -51.08
CA ILE A 10 29.39 -6.74 -50.59
C ILE A 10 28.07 -7.49 -50.81
N ALA A 11 28.14 -8.46 -51.71
CA ALA A 11 27.08 -9.40 -52.06
C ALA A 11 26.91 -10.44 -50.94
N SER A 12 25.67 -10.66 -50.49
CA SER A 12 25.29 -11.77 -49.63
C SER A 12 24.84 -12.94 -50.49
N VAL A 13 25.60 -14.03 -50.43
CA VAL A 13 25.30 -15.31 -51.08
C VAL A 13 24.29 -16.07 -50.19
N PHE A 14 23.05 -16.21 -50.66
CA PHE A 14 22.10 -17.19 -50.15
C PHE A 14 22.23 -18.48 -50.97
N ALA A 15 22.72 -19.55 -50.35
CA ALA A 15 22.72 -20.88 -50.95
C ALA A 15 21.38 -21.57 -50.71
N LEU A 16 20.58 -21.72 -51.76
CA LEU A 16 19.50 -22.71 -51.84
C LEU A 16 20.12 -24.08 -52.13
N ALA A 17 19.83 -25.06 -51.27
CA ALA A 17 19.95 -26.48 -51.62
C ALA A 17 18.56 -27.11 -51.50
N ALA A 18 17.99 -27.45 -52.66
CA ALA A 18 16.79 -28.26 -52.81
C ALA A 18 17.21 -29.65 -53.35
N CYS A 19 16.75 -30.70 -52.66
CA CYS A 19 16.58 -32.09 -53.10
C CYS A 19 15.67 -32.70 -52.00
N GLY A 20 14.57 -33.39 -52.20
CA GLY A 20 13.95 -34.06 -53.34
C GLY A 20 13.05 -35.12 -52.68
N GLU A 21 11.77 -35.16 -53.07
CA GLU A 21 10.69 -35.88 -52.39
C GLU A 21 10.71 -37.40 -52.66
N GLN A 22 10.52 -38.22 -51.64
CA GLN A 22 10.10 -39.61 -51.83
C GLN A 22 9.26 -40.12 -50.65
N ALA A 23 7.98 -40.38 -50.94
CA ALA A 23 6.97 -40.86 -50.00
C ALA A 23 7.20 -42.34 -49.62
N ALA A 24 7.11 -42.65 -48.33
CA ALA A 24 7.03 -44.02 -47.81
C ALA A 24 5.94 -44.12 -46.73
N LYS A 25 5.05 -45.11 -46.91
CA LYS A 25 3.93 -45.47 -46.02
C LYS A 25 4.40 -45.83 -44.60
N PRO A 26 3.62 -45.55 -43.54
CA PRO A 26 3.88 -46.10 -42.21
C PRO A 26 3.43 -47.58 -42.12
N ALA A 27 4.25 -48.39 -41.47
CA ALA A 27 3.98 -49.79 -41.15
C ALA A 27 3.13 -49.91 -39.87
N GLU A 28 2.16 -50.83 -39.90
CA GLU A 28 1.35 -51.25 -38.75
C GLU A 28 2.18 -52.07 -37.76
N THR A 29 1.92 -51.89 -36.46
CA THR A 29 2.34 -52.80 -35.38
C THR A 29 1.25 -52.79 -34.29
N PRO A 30 0.92 -53.95 -33.68
CA PRO A 30 -0.45 -54.27 -33.28
C PRO A 30 -0.84 -53.75 -31.90
N ALA A 31 -2.16 -53.60 -31.74
CA ALA A 31 -2.85 -53.19 -30.53
C ALA A 31 -2.63 -54.16 -29.36
N ALA A 32 -2.22 -53.61 -28.22
CA ALA A 32 -2.40 -54.22 -26.91
C ALA A 32 -3.53 -53.48 -26.19
N THR A 33 -4.64 -54.18 -25.98
CA THR A 33 -5.81 -53.74 -25.22
C THR A 33 -5.48 -53.64 -23.73
N ALA A 34 -5.50 -52.42 -23.20
CA ALA A 34 -5.69 -52.16 -21.78
C ALA A 34 -6.93 -51.28 -21.62
N SER A 35 -8.00 -51.87 -21.09
CA SER A 35 -9.25 -51.19 -20.77
C SER A 35 -8.99 -50.21 -19.61
N ALA A 36 -8.89 -48.93 -19.93
CA ALA A 36 -8.93 -47.87 -18.92
C ALA A 36 -10.39 -47.52 -18.64
N GLU A 37 -10.85 -47.84 -17.42
CA GLU A 37 -12.08 -47.28 -16.86
C GLU A 37 -11.98 -45.75 -16.87
N ALA A 38 -12.97 -45.10 -17.47
CA ALA A 38 -13.12 -43.65 -17.42
C ALA A 38 -13.35 -43.23 -15.96
N PRO A 39 -12.64 -42.21 -15.44
CA PRO A 39 -13.00 -41.66 -14.13
C PRO A 39 -14.38 -41.02 -14.23
N ALA A 40 -15.26 -41.41 -13.32
CA ALA A 40 -16.59 -40.84 -13.18
C ALA A 40 -16.50 -39.32 -13.03
N ALA A 41 -17.24 -38.61 -13.87
CA ALA A 41 -17.46 -37.18 -13.72
C ALA A 41 -18.10 -36.94 -12.34
N SER A 42 -17.35 -36.32 -11.45
CA SER A 42 -17.88 -35.75 -10.23
C SER A 42 -18.73 -34.54 -10.62
N ASP A 43 -20.04 -34.70 -10.62
CA ASP A 43 -21.01 -33.61 -10.61
C ASP A 43 -20.79 -32.75 -9.34
N SER A 44 -19.83 -31.82 -9.42
CA SER A 44 -19.82 -30.67 -8.54
C SER A 44 -20.94 -29.75 -9.01
N GLN A 45 -22.15 -29.96 -8.49
CA GLN A 45 -23.21 -28.95 -8.56
C GLN A 45 -22.65 -27.67 -7.94
N ALA A 46 -22.33 -26.68 -8.76
CA ALA A 46 -22.12 -25.33 -8.30
C ALA A 46 -23.38 -24.93 -7.55
N ALA A 47 -23.28 -24.72 -6.23
CA ALA A 47 -24.39 -24.20 -5.44
C ALA A 47 -24.90 -22.93 -6.14
N ALA A 48 -26.19 -22.90 -6.46
CA ALA A 48 -26.81 -21.73 -7.09
C ALA A 48 -26.52 -20.50 -6.21
N GLU A 49 -25.75 -19.55 -6.75
CA GLU A 49 -25.43 -18.33 -6.00
C GLU A 49 -26.69 -17.48 -5.82
N THR A 50 -26.94 -17.03 -4.59
CA THR A 50 -28.05 -16.10 -4.30
C THR A 50 -27.87 -14.81 -5.09
N PRO A 51 -28.87 -14.39 -5.91
CA PRO A 51 -28.81 -13.12 -6.64
C PRO A 51 -28.63 -11.92 -5.69
N SER A 52 -27.88 -10.91 -6.11
CA SER A 52 -27.62 -9.71 -5.29
C SER A 52 -28.89 -8.95 -4.90
N SER A 53 -29.97 -9.08 -5.67
CA SER A 53 -31.28 -8.49 -5.39
C SER A 53 -31.99 -9.09 -4.17
N GLU A 54 -31.57 -10.27 -3.72
CA GLU A 54 -32.15 -11.00 -2.59
C GLU A 54 -31.30 -10.84 -1.31
N LEU A 55 -30.13 -10.20 -1.40
CA LEU A 55 -29.25 -9.99 -0.25
C LEU A 55 -29.75 -8.84 0.64
N PRO A 56 -29.55 -8.93 1.97
CA PRO A 56 -29.80 -7.80 2.87
C PRO A 56 -28.90 -6.62 2.48
N VAL A 57 -29.48 -5.43 2.39
CA VAL A 57 -28.75 -4.20 2.03
C VAL A 57 -28.21 -3.55 3.30
N ILE A 58 -26.91 -3.21 3.29
CA ILE A 58 -26.20 -2.58 4.40
C ILE A 58 -25.48 -1.35 3.86
N ASP A 59 -25.56 -0.22 4.55
CA ASP A 59 -24.70 0.94 4.23
C ASP A 59 -23.32 0.75 4.85
N ALA A 60 -22.27 0.95 4.05
CA ALA A 60 -20.91 0.78 4.51
C ALA A 60 -20.56 1.79 5.62
N ILE A 61 -19.91 1.29 6.67
CA ILE A 61 -19.18 2.12 7.60
C ILE A 61 -17.76 2.26 7.02
N VAL A 62 -17.37 3.48 6.70
CA VAL A 62 -16.06 3.82 6.14
C VAL A 62 -15.37 4.84 7.05
N THR A 63 -14.04 4.84 7.08
CA THR A 63 -13.27 5.68 8.01
C THR A 63 -12.16 6.45 7.29
N HIS A 64 -11.87 7.66 7.75
CA HIS A 64 -10.64 8.36 7.33
C HIS A 64 -9.43 7.75 8.03
N ALA A 65 -8.28 7.76 7.36
CA ALA A 65 -7.04 7.36 8.00
C ALA A 65 -6.71 8.29 9.19
N PRO A 66 -6.17 7.78 10.31
CA PRO A 66 -5.68 6.41 10.50
C PRO A 66 -6.69 5.43 11.11
N GLU A 67 -7.99 5.77 11.15
CA GLU A 67 -9.03 4.91 11.72
C GLU A 67 -9.41 3.77 10.75
N VAL A 68 -9.89 2.65 11.31
CA VAL A 68 -10.30 1.45 10.58
C VAL A 68 -11.78 1.18 10.86
N PRO A 69 -12.60 0.76 9.87
CA PRO A 69 -13.99 0.41 10.14
C PRO A 69 -14.09 -0.80 11.08
N PRO A 70 -15.14 -0.90 11.91
CA PRO A 70 -15.31 -2.03 12.82
C PRO A 70 -15.38 -3.37 12.05
N PRO A 71 -15.00 -4.50 12.68
CA PRO A 71 -15.19 -5.83 12.11
C PRO A 71 -16.61 -6.05 11.61
N THR A 72 -16.74 -6.80 10.51
CA THR A 72 -18.05 -6.99 9.89
C THR A 72 -19.06 -7.72 10.77
N ASP A 73 -18.59 -8.59 11.69
CA ASP A 73 -19.37 -9.37 12.66
C ASP A 73 -20.62 -10.06 12.06
N ARG A 74 -20.51 -10.51 10.81
CA ARG A 74 -21.56 -11.21 10.05
C ARG A 74 -21.12 -12.60 9.62
N ASP A 75 -22.07 -13.53 9.59
CA ASP A 75 -21.91 -14.90 9.08
C ASP A 75 -22.52 -15.12 7.68
N HIS A 76 -23.23 -14.13 7.14
CA HIS A 76 -23.90 -14.17 5.84
C HIS A 76 -23.44 -13.05 4.88
N PRO A 77 -23.52 -13.26 3.55
CA PRO A 77 -23.26 -12.20 2.57
C PRO A 77 -24.34 -11.11 2.62
N ALA A 78 -23.96 -9.90 2.19
CA ALA A 78 -24.83 -8.74 2.09
C ALA A 78 -24.57 -7.94 0.80
N LYS A 79 -25.52 -7.08 0.44
CA LYS A 79 -25.29 -6.01 -0.53
C LYS A 79 -24.83 -4.75 0.22
N VAL A 80 -23.53 -4.48 0.20
CA VAL A 80 -22.92 -3.35 0.91
C VAL A 80 -22.87 -2.13 0.00
N ARG A 81 -23.57 -1.05 0.35
CA ARG A 81 -23.58 0.21 -0.39
C ARG A 81 -22.46 1.12 0.08
N VAL A 82 -21.59 1.52 -0.84
CA VAL A 82 -20.47 2.42 -0.60
C VAL A 82 -20.71 3.70 -1.38
N LYS A 83 -20.57 4.86 -0.72
CA LYS A 83 -20.61 6.17 -1.38
C LYS A 83 -19.21 6.75 -1.43
N MET A 84 -18.79 7.14 -2.63
CA MET A 84 -17.50 7.78 -2.86
C MET A 84 -17.69 9.08 -3.61
N GLU A 85 -16.94 10.11 -3.21
CA GLU A 85 -16.93 11.40 -3.89
C GLU A 85 -15.50 11.79 -4.24
N THR A 86 -15.19 12.09 -5.50
CA THR A 86 -13.89 12.65 -5.84
C THR A 86 -13.89 14.16 -5.71
N VAL A 87 -12.89 14.69 -5.00
CA VAL A 87 -12.71 16.13 -4.75
C VAL A 87 -11.27 16.53 -5.07
N GLU A 88 -11.11 17.50 -5.97
CA GLU A 88 -9.83 18.18 -6.22
C GLU A 88 -9.70 19.38 -5.28
N LYS A 89 -8.65 19.44 -4.47
CA LYS A 89 -8.47 20.50 -3.45
C LYS A 89 -7.02 20.74 -3.07
N THR A 90 -6.72 21.98 -2.71
CA THR A 90 -5.41 22.35 -2.17
C THR A 90 -5.35 22.03 -0.69
N MET A 91 -4.31 21.31 -0.26
CA MET A 91 -4.03 21.00 1.15
C MET A 91 -2.53 21.20 1.44
N THR A 92 -2.17 21.22 2.70
CA THR A 92 -0.77 21.30 3.15
C THR A 92 -0.06 19.96 2.93
N MET A 93 1.11 19.96 2.29
CA MET A 93 2.01 18.79 2.17
C MET A 93 3.04 18.79 3.31
N GLU A 94 3.60 19.95 3.61
CA GLU A 94 4.56 20.22 4.69
C GLU A 94 4.38 21.68 5.12
N ASP A 95 4.90 22.08 6.27
CA ASP A 95 4.85 23.47 6.74
C ASP A 95 5.25 24.48 5.65
N GLY A 96 4.28 25.33 5.27
CA GLY A 96 4.45 26.36 4.25
C GLY A 96 4.50 25.85 2.80
N VAL A 97 4.26 24.56 2.57
CA VAL A 97 4.19 23.91 1.25
C VAL A 97 2.77 23.43 1.02
N GLU A 98 2.12 23.95 -0.02
CA GLU A 98 0.79 23.52 -0.44
C GLU A 98 0.89 22.63 -1.68
N TYR A 99 -0.06 21.72 -1.84
CA TYR A 99 -0.18 20.85 -3.01
C TYR A 99 -1.64 20.71 -3.41
N HIS A 100 -1.91 20.62 -4.71
CA HIS A 100 -3.26 20.43 -5.24
C HIS A 100 -3.53 18.94 -5.40
N TYR A 101 -4.20 18.36 -4.41
CA TYR A 101 -4.51 16.93 -4.36
C TYR A 101 -5.78 16.62 -5.12
N TRP A 102 -5.82 15.41 -5.64
CA TRP A 102 -7.04 14.76 -6.12
C TRP A 102 -7.35 13.63 -5.15
N THR A 103 -8.54 13.64 -4.56
CA THR A 103 -8.85 12.81 -3.40
C THR A 103 -10.10 11.97 -3.62
N PHE A 104 -10.17 10.83 -2.93
CA PHE A 104 -11.44 10.18 -2.65
C PHE A 104 -11.91 10.64 -1.27
N ASN A 105 -13.10 11.25 -1.22
CA ASN A 105 -13.77 11.77 -0.02
C ASN A 105 -12.98 12.85 0.72
N GLY A 106 -12.15 13.62 0.03
CA GLY A 106 -11.61 14.89 0.53
C GLY A 106 -10.27 14.82 1.27
N ASP A 107 -9.63 13.64 1.35
CA ASP A 107 -8.30 13.46 1.95
C ASP A 107 -7.49 12.32 1.28
N VAL A 108 -6.24 12.12 1.71
CA VAL A 108 -5.33 11.08 1.22
C VAL A 108 -4.78 10.24 2.38
N PRO A 109 -4.95 8.90 2.37
CA PRO A 109 -5.70 8.13 1.38
C PRO A 109 -7.22 8.40 1.45
N GLY A 110 -7.94 7.87 0.47
CA GLY A 110 -9.39 7.77 0.54
C GLY A 110 -9.86 6.95 1.74
N GLN A 111 -11.14 7.04 2.08
CA GLN A 111 -11.70 6.33 3.23
C GLN A 111 -11.53 4.81 3.10
N MET A 112 -11.19 4.14 4.21
CA MET A 112 -11.07 2.69 4.23
C MET A 112 -12.45 2.04 4.14
N ILE A 113 -12.57 1.05 3.26
CA ILE A 113 -13.78 0.25 3.09
C ILE A 113 -13.53 -1.13 3.73
N ARG A 114 -14.52 -1.67 4.44
CA ARG A 114 -14.43 -3.02 5.04
C ARG A 114 -15.69 -3.82 4.70
N VAL A 115 -15.49 -4.95 4.04
CA VAL A 115 -16.55 -5.87 3.60
C VAL A 115 -16.15 -7.30 3.92
N ARG A 116 -17.06 -8.25 3.72
CA ARG A 116 -16.81 -9.68 3.91
C ARG A 116 -16.74 -10.40 2.57
N GLU A 117 -15.89 -11.41 2.47
CA GLU A 117 -15.84 -12.30 1.32
C GLU A 117 -17.24 -12.85 0.99
N GLY A 118 -17.64 -12.67 -0.27
CA GLY A 118 -18.96 -13.02 -0.80
C GLY A 118 -19.98 -11.89 -0.81
N ASP A 119 -19.70 -10.74 -0.18
CA ASP A 119 -20.55 -9.56 -0.27
C ASP A 119 -20.63 -9.04 -1.72
N THR A 120 -21.77 -8.47 -2.09
CA THR A 120 -21.90 -7.62 -3.28
C THR A 120 -21.69 -6.17 -2.86
N VAL A 121 -20.66 -5.51 -3.38
CA VAL A 121 -20.37 -4.09 -3.13
C VAL A 121 -21.04 -3.27 -4.23
N GLU A 122 -22.00 -2.43 -3.86
CA GLU A 122 -22.61 -1.44 -4.76
C GLU A 122 -21.97 -0.08 -4.48
N VAL A 123 -21.32 0.51 -5.47
CA VAL A 123 -20.63 1.79 -5.35
C VAL A 123 -21.44 2.88 -6.05
N GLU A 124 -21.82 3.91 -5.30
CA GLU A 124 -22.30 5.19 -5.81
C GLU A 124 -21.11 6.17 -5.85
N PHE A 125 -20.57 6.37 -7.05
CA PHE A 125 -19.35 7.13 -7.28
C PHE A 125 -19.68 8.48 -7.90
N SER A 126 -19.45 9.55 -7.16
CA SER A 126 -19.72 10.93 -7.60
C SER A 126 -18.43 11.67 -7.87
N ASN A 127 -18.41 12.51 -8.89
CA ASN A 127 -17.30 13.44 -9.11
C ASN A 127 -17.79 14.87 -8.84
N ASN A 128 -17.13 15.57 -7.91
CA ASN A 128 -17.56 16.90 -7.50
C ASN A 128 -17.66 17.85 -8.71
N PRO A 129 -18.68 18.71 -8.81
CA PRO A 129 -18.80 19.67 -9.91
C PRO A 129 -17.61 20.63 -10.06
N SER A 130 -16.81 20.85 -9.01
CA SER A 130 -15.62 21.69 -9.08
C SER A 130 -14.38 20.99 -9.64
N SER A 131 -14.40 19.66 -9.80
CA SER A 131 -13.29 18.92 -10.39
C SER A 131 -13.03 19.36 -11.83
N THR A 132 -11.77 19.36 -12.23
CA THR A 132 -11.33 19.79 -13.55
C THR A 132 -11.24 18.65 -14.55
N VAL A 133 -11.13 17.40 -14.07
CA VAL A 133 -11.02 16.20 -14.90
C VAL A 133 -12.02 15.12 -14.49
N PRO A 134 -12.36 14.18 -15.40
CA PRO A 134 -13.09 12.98 -15.00
C PRO A 134 -12.24 12.12 -14.05
N HIS A 135 -12.94 11.36 -13.21
CA HIS A 135 -12.34 10.38 -12.32
C HIS A 135 -13.12 9.06 -12.39
N ASN A 136 -12.46 7.99 -11.97
CA ASN A 136 -13.05 6.66 -11.80
C ASN A 136 -12.34 5.92 -10.66
N VAL A 137 -12.68 4.65 -10.47
CA VAL A 137 -12.03 3.81 -9.46
C VAL A 137 -11.81 2.39 -10.00
N ASP A 138 -10.57 1.94 -9.89
CA ASP A 138 -10.13 0.55 -10.02
C ASP A 138 -9.98 -0.03 -8.61
N PHE A 139 -10.79 -1.03 -8.26
CA PHE A 139 -10.62 -1.82 -7.04
C PHE A 139 -9.84 -3.08 -7.36
N HIS A 140 -8.68 -3.29 -6.72
CA HIS A 140 -7.95 -4.55 -6.88
C HIS A 140 -8.71 -5.75 -6.26
N ALA A 141 -9.71 -5.47 -5.41
CA ALA A 141 -10.65 -6.48 -4.89
C ALA A 141 -11.71 -6.92 -5.92
N ALA A 142 -11.90 -6.19 -7.02
CA ALA A 142 -12.94 -6.47 -8.01
C ALA A 142 -12.40 -7.32 -9.16
N THR A 143 -13.01 -8.48 -9.41
CA THR A 143 -12.72 -9.28 -10.59
C THR A 143 -13.57 -8.82 -11.77
N GLY A 144 -12.97 -8.09 -12.70
CA GLY A 144 -13.67 -7.57 -13.88
C GLY A 144 -12.85 -6.52 -14.62
N GLN A 145 -13.42 -5.97 -15.69
CA GLN A 145 -12.79 -4.98 -16.56
C GLN A 145 -12.28 -3.76 -15.76
N GLY A 146 -10.95 -3.60 -15.73
CA GLY A 146 -10.25 -2.51 -15.01
C GLY A 146 -10.62 -2.37 -13.53
N GLY A 147 -11.03 -3.47 -12.86
CA GLY A 147 -11.46 -3.44 -11.46
C GLY A 147 -12.66 -2.50 -11.19
N GLY A 148 -13.46 -2.19 -12.20
CA GLY A 148 -14.57 -1.23 -12.12
C GLY A 148 -14.30 0.13 -12.78
N ALA A 149 -13.08 0.39 -13.24
CA ALA A 149 -12.68 1.68 -13.83
C ALA A 149 -13.52 2.10 -15.03
N GLU A 150 -13.90 1.17 -15.91
CA GLU A 150 -14.77 1.46 -17.07
C GLU A 150 -16.19 1.82 -16.62
N ALA A 151 -16.74 1.07 -15.67
CA ALA A 151 -18.10 1.28 -15.16
C ALA A 151 -18.24 2.56 -14.32
N THR A 152 -17.11 3.12 -13.84
CA THR A 152 -17.08 4.28 -12.94
C THR A 152 -16.46 5.52 -13.58
N PHE A 153 -16.27 5.56 -14.90
CA PHE A 153 -15.84 6.78 -15.59
C PHE A 153 -16.86 7.92 -15.41
N THR A 154 -16.50 8.91 -14.59
CA THR A 154 -17.44 9.92 -14.08
C THR A 154 -16.90 11.33 -14.31
N ALA A 155 -17.55 12.06 -15.21
CA ALA A 155 -17.25 13.46 -15.46
C ALA A 155 -17.62 14.37 -14.26
N PRO A 156 -17.00 15.55 -14.10
CA PRO A 156 -17.36 16.50 -13.04
C PRO A 156 -18.86 16.79 -13.00
N GLY A 157 -19.47 16.70 -11.82
CA GLY A 157 -20.90 16.92 -11.60
C GLY A 157 -21.81 15.73 -11.92
N HIS A 158 -21.24 14.55 -12.22
CA HIS A 158 -21.99 13.32 -12.47
C HIS A 158 -21.81 12.30 -11.33
N THR A 159 -22.73 11.34 -11.29
CA THR A 159 -22.67 10.15 -10.44
C THR A 159 -22.82 8.89 -11.29
N SER A 160 -21.94 7.92 -11.08
CA SER A 160 -21.99 6.59 -11.69
C SER A 160 -22.27 5.55 -10.61
N THR A 161 -23.00 4.49 -10.96
CA THR A 161 -23.28 3.39 -10.04
C THR A 161 -22.90 2.07 -10.67
N PHE A 162 -22.12 1.25 -9.95
CA PHE A 162 -21.81 -0.11 -10.37
C PHE A 162 -21.78 -1.04 -9.16
N SER A 163 -21.78 -2.35 -9.40
CA SER A 163 -21.58 -3.31 -8.33
C SER A 163 -20.65 -4.45 -8.74
N PHE A 164 -19.89 -4.97 -7.78
CA PHE A 164 -19.08 -6.18 -7.94
C PHE A 164 -19.23 -7.10 -6.73
N LYS A 165 -18.94 -8.38 -6.91
CA LYS A 165 -18.88 -9.34 -5.80
C LYS A 165 -17.45 -9.43 -5.28
N ALA A 166 -17.25 -9.29 -3.98
CA ALA A 166 -15.93 -9.45 -3.34
C ALA A 166 -15.59 -10.94 -3.23
N LEU A 167 -14.95 -11.49 -4.26
CA LEU A 167 -14.75 -12.95 -4.40
C LEU A 167 -13.66 -13.52 -3.49
N GLN A 168 -12.66 -12.71 -3.12
CA GLN A 168 -11.47 -13.16 -2.42
C GLN A 168 -11.18 -12.27 -1.22
N ALA A 169 -10.88 -12.89 -0.08
CA ALA A 169 -10.40 -12.19 1.10
C ALA A 169 -8.99 -11.65 0.89
N GLY A 170 -8.71 -10.49 1.48
CA GLY A 170 -7.42 -9.80 1.37
C GLY A 170 -7.54 -8.32 1.69
N LEU A 171 -6.41 -7.62 1.68
CA LEU A 171 -6.33 -6.16 1.78
C LEU A 171 -5.87 -5.60 0.44
N TYR A 172 -6.71 -4.81 -0.20
CA TYR A 172 -6.54 -4.41 -1.59
C TYR A 172 -6.48 -2.89 -1.72
N ILE A 173 -5.57 -2.40 -2.57
CA ILE A 173 -5.60 -1.02 -3.02
C ILE A 173 -6.85 -0.80 -3.89
N TYR A 174 -7.42 0.39 -3.78
CA TYR A 174 -8.21 0.97 -4.86
C TYR A 174 -7.59 2.29 -5.28
N HIS A 175 -7.62 2.62 -6.56
CA HIS A 175 -7.06 3.86 -7.07
C HIS A 175 -7.79 4.37 -8.31
N CYS A 176 -7.59 5.63 -8.67
CA CYS A 176 -8.10 6.16 -9.94
C CYS A 176 -7.30 5.59 -11.12
N ALA A 177 -7.97 5.33 -12.24
CA ALA A 177 -7.43 4.73 -13.45
C ALA A 177 -7.76 5.53 -14.73
N VAL A 178 -8.18 6.79 -14.59
CA VAL A 178 -8.27 7.74 -15.71
C VAL A 178 -6.86 8.06 -16.22
N ALA A 179 -6.70 8.14 -17.55
CA ALA A 179 -5.44 8.51 -18.17
C ALA A 179 -5.15 10.03 -18.01
N PRO A 180 -3.92 10.44 -17.66
CA PRO A 180 -2.73 9.61 -17.39
C PRO A 180 -2.75 9.01 -15.96
N VAL A 181 -2.80 7.69 -15.87
CA VAL A 181 -3.04 6.95 -14.61
C VAL A 181 -2.06 7.35 -13.51
N GLY A 182 -0.77 7.40 -13.84
CA GLY A 182 0.27 7.78 -12.87
C GLY A 182 0.09 9.16 -12.27
N MET A 183 -0.45 10.14 -13.01
CA MET A 183 -0.74 11.49 -12.48
C MET A 183 -1.91 11.45 -11.49
N HIS A 184 -2.97 10.71 -11.80
CA HIS A 184 -4.11 10.56 -10.90
C HIS A 184 -3.71 9.92 -9.57
N ILE A 185 -2.90 8.86 -9.62
CA ILE A 185 -2.36 8.20 -8.44
C ILE A 185 -1.40 9.14 -7.68
N ALA A 186 -0.44 9.77 -8.38
CA ALA A 186 0.54 10.68 -7.77
C ALA A 186 -0.09 11.91 -7.11
N ASN A 187 -1.29 12.32 -7.53
CA ASN A 187 -2.03 13.40 -6.90
C ASN A 187 -2.82 12.98 -5.64
N GLY A 188 -2.77 11.69 -5.25
CA GLY A 188 -3.35 11.18 -4.01
C GLY A 188 -4.58 10.28 -4.16
N MET A 189 -4.98 9.90 -5.38
CA MET A 189 -6.19 9.11 -5.60
C MET A 189 -5.98 7.61 -5.37
N TYR A 190 -5.85 7.22 -4.11
CA TYR A 190 -5.76 5.82 -3.68
C TYR A 190 -6.31 5.62 -2.26
N GLY A 191 -6.73 4.40 -1.95
CA GLY A 191 -7.12 3.97 -0.61
C GLY A 191 -7.13 2.44 -0.48
N LEU A 192 -7.68 1.92 0.62
CA LEU A 192 -7.74 0.48 0.89
C LEU A 192 -9.18 -0.02 1.06
N ILE A 193 -9.44 -1.17 0.47
CA ILE A 193 -10.60 -2.02 0.80
C ILE A 193 -10.11 -3.32 1.44
N LEU A 194 -10.59 -3.58 2.66
CA LEU A 194 -10.41 -4.85 3.35
C LEU A 194 -11.59 -5.76 3.03
N VAL A 195 -11.31 -6.91 2.44
CA VAL A 195 -12.25 -8.01 2.30
C VAL A 195 -11.91 -9.05 3.37
N GLU A 196 -12.68 -9.08 4.46
CA GLU A 196 -12.50 -10.07 5.52
C GLU A 196 -12.79 -11.48 5.01
N PRO A 197 -12.05 -12.50 5.48
CA PRO A 197 -12.43 -13.88 5.25
C PRO A 197 -13.80 -14.17 5.89
N LYS A 198 -14.46 -15.24 5.45
CA LYS A 198 -15.82 -15.58 5.91
C LYS A 198 -15.94 -15.75 7.42
N GLU A 199 -14.88 -16.23 8.05
CA GLU A 199 -14.73 -16.44 9.49
C GLU A 199 -14.31 -15.18 10.28
N GLY A 200 -13.99 -14.08 9.59
CA GLY A 200 -13.44 -12.86 10.17
C GLY A 200 -11.95 -12.97 10.52
N LEU A 201 -11.33 -11.83 10.82
CA LEU A 201 -9.95 -11.80 11.31
C LEU A 201 -9.86 -12.05 12.83
N PRO A 202 -8.73 -12.59 13.34
CA PRO A 202 -8.50 -12.67 14.78
C PRO A 202 -8.65 -11.30 15.45
N LYS A 203 -9.19 -11.27 16.68
CA LYS A 203 -9.37 -10.03 17.44
C LYS A 203 -8.02 -9.44 17.86
N VAL A 204 -7.93 -8.12 17.82
CA VAL A 204 -6.81 -7.30 18.32
C VAL A 204 -7.36 -6.08 19.05
N ASP A 205 -6.54 -5.42 19.86
CA ASP A 205 -6.96 -4.28 20.69
C ASP A 205 -6.93 -2.94 19.94
N LYS A 206 -6.07 -2.83 18.92
CA LYS A 206 -5.91 -1.63 18.08
C LYS A 206 -5.75 -2.01 16.61
N GLU A 207 -6.43 -1.28 15.75
CA GLU A 207 -6.31 -1.37 14.29
C GLU A 207 -5.97 0.03 13.73
N PHE A 208 -5.00 0.10 12.82
CA PHE A 208 -4.59 1.36 12.17
C PHE A 208 -4.57 1.25 10.65
N TYR A 209 -5.01 2.32 9.99
CA TYR A 209 -5.02 2.47 8.54
C TYR A 209 -3.89 3.40 8.07
N ILE A 210 -2.93 2.85 7.32
CA ILE A 210 -1.73 3.58 6.90
C ILE A 210 -1.50 3.32 5.41
N VAL A 211 -1.29 4.37 4.62
CA VAL A 211 -0.91 4.23 3.21
C VAL A 211 0.29 5.10 2.89
N GLN A 212 1.35 4.48 2.35
CA GLN A 212 2.51 5.21 1.82
C GLN A 212 2.21 5.70 0.40
N GLY A 213 2.69 6.91 0.07
CA GLY A 213 2.73 7.43 -1.30
C GLY A 213 3.96 8.29 -1.56
N ASP A 214 4.38 8.33 -2.83
CA ASP A 214 5.47 9.15 -3.34
C ASP A 214 4.97 10.29 -4.23
N PHE A 215 5.33 11.53 -3.89
CA PHE A 215 4.81 12.75 -4.51
C PHE A 215 5.90 13.53 -5.26
N TYR A 216 5.50 14.07 -6.40
CA TYR A 216 6.39 14.65 -7.40
C TYR A 216 6.09 16.13 -7.58
N THR A 217 6.73 16.97 -6.78
CA THR A 217 6.58 18.42 -6.88
C THR A 217 7.63 19.03 -7.81
N LYS A 218 7.28 20.12 -8.50
CA LYS A 218 8.23 20.86 -9.34
C LYS A 218 9.39 21.44 -8.52
N GLY A 219 9.08 22.14 -7.43
CA GLY A 219 10.07 22.60 -6.46
C GLY A 219 10.69 21.43 -5.71
N LYS A 220 11.90 21.63 -5.17
CA LYS A 220 12.51 20.69 -4.24
C LYS A 220 11.71 20.62 -2.94
N LYS A 221 11.85 19.53 -2.17
CA LYS A 221 11.30 19.47 -0.81
C LYS A 221 11.59 20.75 -0.01
N GLY A 222 10.57 21.27 0.67
CA GLY A 222 10.62 22.51 1.46
C GLY A 222 10.46 23.80 0.65
N ALA A 223 10.40 23.74 -0.69
CA ALA A 223 10.07 24.90 -1.52
C ALA A 223 8.66 25.40 -1.19
N GLN A 224 8.57 26.63 -0.71
CA GLN A 224 7.35 27.21 -0.15
C GLN A 224 6.27 27.50 -1.20
N GLY A 225 5.02 27.62 -0.74
CA GLY A 225 3.85 27.93 -1.55
C GLY A 225 3.28 26.70 -2.28
N LEU A 226 2.33 26.95 -3.18
CA LEU A 226 1.69 25.90 -3.98
C LEU A 226 2.68 25.28 -4.97
N GLN A 227 2.95 24.00 -4.78
CA GLN A 227 3.80 23.20 -5.65
C GLN A 227 2.99 22.45 -6.70
N PRO A 228 3.24 22.67 -8.00
CA PRO A 228 2.66 21.87 -9.07
C PRO A 228 3.23 20.45 -9.10
N PHE A 229 2.44 19.50 -9.63
CA PHE A 229 2.93 18.19 -10.05
C PHE A 229 4.01 18.29 -11.14
N ASP A 230 5.02 17.43 -11.08
CA ASP A 230 6.13 17.33 -12.03
C ASP A 230 6.18 15.94 -12.68
N MET A 231 5.74 15.88 -13.94
CA MET A 231 5.67 14.62 -14.70
C MET A 231 7.05 14.02 -14.97
N ASP A 232 8.07 14.84 -15.22
CA ASP A 232 9.40 14.35 -15.56
C ASP A 232 10.02 13.65 -14.35
N LYS A 233 9.85 14.23 -13.15
CA LYS A 233 10.27 13.57 -11.90
C LYS A 233 9.49 12.28 -11.63
N ALA A 234 8.19 12.25 -11.94
CA ALA A 234 7.35 11.07 -11.79
C ALA A 234 7.82 9.92 -12.68
N ILE A 235 8.07 10.19 -13.96
CA ILE A 235 8.61 9.21 -14.92
C ILE A 235 10.02 8.74 -14.50
N ALA A 236 10.82 9.63 -13.92
CA ALA A 236 12.17 9.31 -13.46
C ALA A 236 12.22 8.61 -12.08
N GLU A 237 11.07 8.40 -11.43
CA GLU A 237 10.97 7.85 -10.06
C GLU A 237 11.79 8.63 -9.03
N GLN A 238 11.85 9.97 -9.18
CA GLN A 238 12.57 10.88 -8.27
C GLN A 238 11.60 11.77 -7.47
N PRO A 239 10.89 11.22 -6.46
CA PRO A 239 9.93 12.00 -5.69
C PRO A 239 10.63 12.98 -4.75
N GLU A 240 9.97 14.09 -4.46
CA GLU A 240 10.45 15.07 -3.47
C GLU A 240 9.95 14.73 -2.07
N TYR A 241 8.75 14.16 -1.99
CA TYR A 241 8.13 13.70 -0.74
C TYR A 241 7.79 12.22 -0.85
N VAL A 242 8.01 11.50 0.25
CA VAL A 242 7.47 10.15 0.47
C VAL A 242 6.82 10.24 1.83
N VAL A 243 5.54 9.96 1.94
CA VAL A 243 4.77 10.24 3.16
C VAL A 243 3.82 9.09 3.47
N PHE A 244 3.46 8.98 4.74
CA PHE A 244 2.27 8.23 5.13
C PHE A 244 1.08 9.18 5.12
N ASN A 245 -0.10 8.71 4.70
CA ASN A 245 -1.37 9.43 4.78
C ASN A 245 -1.32 10.88 4.25
N GLY A 246 -0.77 11.04 3.04
CA GLY A 246 -0.93 12.24 2.22
C GLY A 246 0.02 13.40 2.48
N HIS A 247 0.50 13.58 3.72
CA HIS A 247 1.33 14.75 4.08
C HIS A 247 2.36 14.44 5.17
N VAL A 248 3.41 15.26 5.23
CA VAL A 248 4.47 15.16 6.24
C VAL A 248 3.87 15.37 7.63
N GLY A 249 4.09 14.41 8.53
CA GLY A 249 3.60 14.47 9.91
C GLY A 249 2.12 14.13 10.09
N SER A 250 1.44 13.57 9.07
CA SER A 250 0.04 13.16 9.13
C SER A 250 -0.30 12.22 10.29
N ILE A 251 0.67 11.39 10.70
CA ILE A 251 0.56 10.45 11.81
C ILE A 251 1.76 10.57 12.76
N ALA A 252 2.33 11.77 12.89
CA ALA A 252 3.44 12.05 13.81
C ALA A 252 3.14 13.29 14.68
N GLY A 253 3.94 13.50 15.72
CA GLY A 253 3.76 14.64 16.63
C GLY A 253 2.42 14.57 17.35
N ASP A 254 1.60 15.60 17.19
CA ASP A 254 0.27 15.66 17.80
C ASP A 254 -0.74 14.70 17.14
N ASN A 255 -0.48 14.31 15.89
CA ASN A 255 -1.29 13.36 15.13
C ASN A 255 -0.84 11.90 15.31
N ALA A 256 0.10 11.64 16.24
CA ALA A 256 0.64 10.30 16.46
C ALA A 256 -0.46 9.29 16.82
N LEU A 257 -0.30 8.07 16.31
CA LEU A 257 -1.10 6.90 16.68
C LEU A 257 -0.95 6.61 18.18
N LYS A 258 -1.94 6.00 18.80
CA LYS A 258 -1.96 5.77 20.26
C LYS A 258 -2.35 4.35 20.62
N ALA A 259 -1.57 3.71 21.49
CA ALA A 259 -1.88 2.42 22.09
C ALA A 259 -1.42 2.39 23.55
N LYS A 260 -1.72 1.29 24.26
CA LYS A 260 -1.26 1.03 25.63
C LYS A 260 -0.34 -0.18 25.67
N ALA A 261 0.61 -0.18 26.62
CA ALA A 261 1.44 -1.34 26.87
C ALA A 261 0.56 -2.56 27.19
N GLY A 262 0.88 -3.69 26.58
CA GLY A 262 0.10 -4.94 26.61
C GLY A 262 -0.94 -5.08 25.49
N GLU A 263 -1.30 -4.02 24.77
CA GLU A 263 -2.24 -4.11 23.65
C GLU A 263 -1.61 -4.77 22.41
N THR A 264 -2.41 -5.59 21.73
CA THR A 264 -2.11 -6.11 20.39
C THR A 264 -2.51 -5.11 19.32
N VAL A 265 -1.59 -4.83 18.40
CA VAL A 265 -1.75 -3.84 17.34
C VAL A 265 -1.74 -4.53 15.99
N ARG A 266 -2.73 -4.23 15.14
CA ARG A 266 -2.73 -4.58 13.71
C ARG A 266 -2.65 -3.31 12.86
N MET A 267 -1.76 -3.30 11.88
CA MET A 267 -1.65 -2.23 10.90
C MET A 267 -2.03 -2.76 9.51
N TYR A 268 -2.97 -2.08 8.85
CA TYR A 268 -3.31 -2.29 7.45
C TYR A 268 -2.49 -1.29 6.62
N VAL A 269 -1.39 -1.76 6.04
CA VAL A 269 -0.39 -0.90 5.40
C VAL A 269 -0.46 -1.03 3.89
N GLY A 270 -1.01 -0.03 3.23
CA GLY A 270 -1.04 0.10 1.78
C GLY A 270 0.18 0.85 1.25
N ASN A 271 0.49 0.63 -0.01
CA ASN A 271 1.44 1.46 -0.75
C ASN A 271 0.80 1.87 -2.08
N GLY A 272 0.26 3.10 -2.12
CA GLY A 272 -0.34 3.66 -3.32
C GLY A 272 0.68 3.95 -4.42
N GLY A 273 1.97 4.05 -4.07
CA GLY A 273 3.01 4.44 -4.99
C GLY A 273 2.90 5.92 -5.39
N PRO A 274 3.03 6.28 -6.68
CA PRO A 274 2.84 5.40 -7.83
C PRO A 274 4.02 4.47 -8.14
N ASN A 275 5.23 4.76 -7.69
CA ASN A 275 6.42 4.05 -8.17
C ASN A 275 7.16 3.25 -7.10
N LEU A 276 7.28 3.77 -5.88
CA LEU A 276 8.22 3.22 -4.92
C LEU A 276 7.69 1.94 -4.25
N VAL A 277 8.59 1.00 -3.97
CA VAL A 277 8.36 -0.12 -3.04
C VAL A 277 8.82 0.31 -1.64
N SER A 278 7.97 0.13 -0.62
CA SER A 278 8.32 0.44 0.77
C SER A 278 9.10 -0.71 1.40
N SER A 279 10.17 -0.40 2.14
CA SER A 279 10.78 -1.34 3.10
C SER A 279 10.24 -1.04 4.49
N PHE A 280 8.96 -1.35 4.72
CA PHE A 280 8.24 -0.89 5.90
C PHE A 280 8.79 -1.51 7.19
N HIS A 281 9.01 -0.66 8.19
CA HIS A 281 9.57 -1.02 9.49
C HIS A 281 8.96 -0.16 10.61
N VAL A 282 8.87 -0.70 11.81
CA VAL A 282 8.53 0.04 13.03
C VAL A 282 9.73 -0.01 13.98
N ILE A 283 10.41 1.12 14.13
CA ILE A 283 11.60 1.25 14.97
C ILE A 283 11.21 0.94 16.43
N GLY A 284 11.86 -0.09 16.99
CA GLY A 284 11.67 -0.54 18.37
C GLY A 284 10.78 -1.78 18.50
N GLU A 285 10.19 -2.27 17.40
CA GLU A 285 9.31 -3.45 17.40
C GLU A 285 9.79 -4.52 16.41
N ILE A 286 9.28 -5.74 16.61
CA ILE A 286 9.40 -6.86 15.67
C ILE A 286 7.97 -7.27 15.28
N PHE A 287 7.75 -7.56 14.00
CA PHE A 287 6.44 -8.03 13.56
C PHE A 287 6.27 -9.50 13.96
N ASP A 288 5.39 -9.73 14.93
CA ASP A 288 4.97 -11.06 15.35
C ASP A 288 4.38 -11.82 14.16
N LYS A 289 3.55 -11.14 13.36
CA LYS A 289 2.99 -11.66 12.11
C LYS A 289 3.01 -10.64 10.99
N VAL A 290 3.29 -11.13 9.79
CA VAL A 290 3.14 -10.40 8.53
C VAL A 290 2.32 -11.26 7.57
N TYR A 291 1.16 -10.75 7.16
CA TYR A 291 0.44 -11.29 6.00
C TYR A 291 1.20 -10.81 4.76
N VAL A 292 1.99 -11.71 4.19
CA VAL A 292 2.95 -11.42 3.13
C VAL A 292 2.20 -10.89 1.92
N GLU A 293 2.54 -9.67 1.51
CA GLU A 293 1.86 -8.95 0.41
C GLU A 293 0.33 -8.92 0.56
N ALA A 294 -0.15 -8.87 1.81
CA ALA A 294 -1.57 -8.89 2.19
C ALA A 294 -2.36 -10.13 1.70
N GLY A 295 -1.64 -11.19 1.30
CA GLY A 295 -2.21 -12.48 0.97
C GLY A 295 -2.49 -13.36 2.20
N LYS A 296 -2.86 -14.61 1.94
CA LYS A 296 -3.16 -15.60 3.00
C LYS A 296 -1.91 -16.09 3.75
N LEU A 297 -0.73 -16.01 3.13
CA LEU A 297 0.51 -16.49 3.73
C LEU A 297 0.91 -15.60 4.91
N ILE A 298 1.13 -16.20 6.07
CA ILE A 298 1.63 -15.52 7.27
C ILE A 298 3.09 -15.91 7.46
N ASN A 299 3.96 -14.91 7.60
CA ASN A 299 5.32 -15.05 8.09
C ASN A 299 5.40 -14.47 9.51
N GLU A 300 6.41 -14.87 10.29
CA GLU A 300 6.54 -14.50 11.70
C GLU A 300 7.95 -14.01 12.02
N ASN A 301 8.09 -13.20 13.07
CA ASN A 301 9.37 -12.66 13.55
C ASN A 301 10.14 -11.84 12.49
N VAL A 302 9.42 -10.95 11.80
CA VAL A 302 9.95 -10.16 10.69
C VAL A 302 10.31 -8.75 11.18
N GLN A 303 11.52 -8.28 10.90
CA GLN A 303 11.94 -6.92 11.27
C GLN A 303 11.36 -5.86 10.32
N SER A 304 11.37 -6.14 9.02
CA SER A 304 10.94 -5.22 7.97
C SER A 304 10.34 -6.02 6.83
N THR A 305 9.24 -5.55 6.23
CA THR A 305 8.59 -6.21 5.10
C THR A 305 8.55 -5.30 3.88
N LEU A 306 8.71 -5.89 2.70
CA LEU A 306 8.49 -5.17 1.46
C LEU A 306 6.99 -5.01 1.22
N ILE A 307 6.58 -3.82 0.76
CA ILE A 307 5.22 -3.53 0.32
C ILE A 307 5.28 -3.05 -1.13
N PRO A 308 4.84 -3.87 -2.10
CA PRO A 308 4.88 -3.51 -3.53
C PRO A 308 4.14 -2.20 -3.83
N ALA A 309 4.54 -1.48 -4.88
CA ALA A 309 3.74 -0.35 -5.39
C ALA A 309 2.38 -0.87 -5.89
N GLY A 310 1.29 -0.23 -5.51
CA GLY A 310 -0.06 -0.75 -5.74
C GLY A 310 -0.40 -2.00 -4.90
N GLY A 311 0.41 -2.33 -3.90
CA GLY A 311 0.22 -3.47 -3.01
C GLY A 311 -0.06 -3.06 -1.56
N ALA A 312 -0.16 -4.06 -0.70
CA ALA A 312 -0.37 -3.88 0.73
C ALA A 312 0.30 -4.98 1.56
N ALA A 313 0.33 -4.80 2.88
CA ALA A 313 0.67 -5.82 3.87
C ALA A 313 -0.19 -5.62 5.13
N ILE A 314 -0.43 -6.70 5.86
CA ILE A 314 -1.03 -6.63 7.20
C ILE A 314 0.03 -7.06 8.20
N ILE A 315 0.22 -6.27 9.24
CA ILE A 315 1.29 -6.46 10.23
C ILE A 315 0.65 -6.50 11.62
N GLU A 316 1.07 -7.46 12.44
CA GLU A 316 0.65 -7.57 13.83
C GLU A 316 1.87 -7.63 14.76
N PHE A 317 1.79 -6.93 15.88
CA PHE A 317 2.74 -7.01 16.99
C PHE A 317 2.05 -6.61 18.30
N LYS A 318 2.67 -6.92 19.43
CA LYS A 318 2.19 -6.51 20.75
C LYS A 318 3.09 -5.44 21.34
N ALA A 319 2.53 -4.30 21.73
CA ALA A 319 3.29 -3.21 22.31
C ALA A 319 3.64 -3.52 23.77
N ASP A 320 4.84 -4.02 24.05
CA ASP A 320 5.18 -4.54 25.39
C ASP A 320 5.49 -3.47 26.44
N ILE A 321 6.13 -2.36 26.03
CA ILE A 321 6.61 -1.30 26.95
C ILE A 321 6.19 0.09 26.46
N PRO A 322 6.09 1.09 27.35
CA PRO A 322 5.81 2.46 26.96
C PRO A 322 6.94 3.05 26.11
N GLY A 323 6.60 3.91 25.16
CA GLY A 323 7.58 4.51 24.27
C GLY A 323 6.98 5.23 23.06
N SER A 324 7.86 5.75 22.20
CA SER A 324 7.51 6.30 20.90
C SER A 324 8.13 5.43 19.81
N TYR A 325 7.31 4.64 19.15
CA TYR A 325 7.71 3.72 18.09
C TYR A 325 7.53 4.39 16.74
N THR A 326 8.57 4.37 15.91
CA THR A 326 8.59 5.18 14.69
C THR A 326 8.36 4.32 13.45
N LEU A 327 7.28 4.57 12.73
CA LEU A 327 6.98 3.92 11.46
C LEU A 327 7.83 4.56 10.37
N VAL A 328 8.50 3.76 9.54
CA VAL A 328 9.39 4.26 8.49
C VAL A 328 9.34 3.42 7.22
N ASP A 329 9.63 4.05 6.09
CA ASP A 329 10.26 3.35 4.96
C ASP A 329 11.76 3.25 5.21
N HIS A 330 12.26 2.02 5.41
CA HIS A 330 13.65 1.75 5.76
C HIS A 330 14.63 1.87 4.57
N SER A 331 14.16 2.24 3.38
CA SER A 331 14.99 2.99 2.42
C SER A 331 15.27 4.39 2.99
N ILE A 332 16.13 4.42 4.01
CA ILE A 332 16.00 5.28 5.20
C ILE A 332 16.06 6.80 4.97
N PHE A 333 16.67 7.23 3.87
CA PHE A 333 16.63 8.64 3.45
C PHE A 333 15.19 9.10 3.13
N ARG A 334 14.29 8.19 2.75
CA ARG A 334 12.87 8.52 2.56
C ARG A 334 12.22 8.95 3.88
N ALA A 335 12.51 8.25 4.97
CA ALA A 335 11.98 8.57 6.29
C ALA A 335 12.46 9.93 6.80
N PHE A 336 13.78 10.11 6.90
CA PHE A 336 14.35 11.28 7.59
C PHE A 336 14.64 12.47 6.68
N ASN A 337 14.53 12.33 5.35
CA ASN A 337 14.75 13.43 4.42
C ASN A 337 13.57 13.69 3.48
N LYS A 338 12.60 12.77 3.33
CA LYS A 338 11.43 12.96 2.46
C LYS A 338 10.07 12.89 3.17
N GLY A 339 10.04 12.56 4.46
CA GLY A 339 8.83 12.62 5.30
C GLY A 339 8.14 11.29 5.56
N ALA A 340 8.74 10.15 5.21
CA ALA A 340 8.12 8.82 5.35
C ALA A 340 8.25 8.34 6.80
N LEU A 341 7.65 9.09 7.72
CA LEU A 341 7.80 8.93 9.15
C LEU A 341 6.45 9.10 9.84
N GLY A 342 6.03 8.07 10.57
CA GLY A 342 4.90 8.11 11.50
C GLY A 342 5.34 7.77 12.92
N GLN A 343 4.47 8.02 13.90
CA GLN A 343 4.72 7.69 15.31
C GLN A 343 3.53 6.94 15.92
N LEU A 344 3.84 5.87 16.65
CA LEU A 344 2.94 5.21 17.59
C LEU A 344 3.42 5.50 19.00
N LYS A 345 2.62 6.26 19.76
CA LYS A 345 2.85 6.56 21.17
C LYS A 345 2.16 5.48 22.01
N VAL A 346 2.95 4.75 22.79
CA VAL A 346 2.48 3.71 23.71
C VAL A 346 2.63 4.22 25.13
N GLU A 347 1.52 4.26 25.86
CA GLU A 347 1.49 4.62 27.29
C GLU A 347 1.44 3.36 28.17
N GLY A 348 2.02 3.41 29.37
CA GLY A 348 2.04 2.26 30.29
C GLY A 348 3.22 2.31 31.26
N ASP A 349 3.39 1.22 31.99
CA ASP A 349 4.49 1.06 32.96
C ASP A 349 5.75 0.52 32.29
N GLU A 350 6.90 1.07 32.68
CA GLU A 350 8.22 0.62 32.22
C GLU A 350 8.49 -0.84 32.64
N ASN A 351 9.18 -1.61 31.78
CA ASN A 351 9.64 -2.96 32.13
C ASN A 351 11.15 -3.12 31.85
N PRO A 352 12.01 -2.93 32.87
CA PRO A 352 13.46 -3.06 32.74
C PRO A 352 13.96 -4.46 32.36
N GLU A 353 13.14 -5.51 32.54
CA GLU A 353 13.49 -6.87 32.08
C GLU A 353 13.43 -6.99 30.55
N ILE A 354 12.62 -6.15 29.90
CA ILE A 354 12.52 -6.07 28.43
C ILE A 354 13.57 -5.09 27.89
N MET A 355 13.56 -3.85 28.38
CA MET A 355 14.56 -2.85 27.99
C MET A 355 14.86 -1.89 29.14
N THR A 356 16.14 -1.75 29.47
CA THR A 356 16.61 -0.76 30.44
C THR A 356 16.81 0.60 29.77
N LYS A 357 16.73 1.67 30.56
CA LYS A 357 17.29 2.97 30.18
C LYS A 357 18.82 2.91 30.20
N LYS A 358 19.50 3.99 29.80
CA LYS A 358 20.96 4.09 29.89
C LYS A 358 21.42 3.80 31.34
N LEU A 359 22.14 2.71 31.55
CA LEU A 359 22.60 2.27 32.88
C LEU A 359 23.77 3.10 33.42
N SER A 360 24.71 3.48 32.56
CA SER A 360 25.86 4.30 32.94
C SER A 360 26.45 5.04 31.72
N ASP A 361 27.12 6.16 31.97
CA ASP A 361 27.91 6.90 30.99
C ASP A 361 29.27 7.20 31.63
N THR A 362 30.34 6.60 31.11
CA THR A 362 31.67 6.65 31.73
C THR A 362 32.72 7.05 30.71
N VAL A 363 33.76 7.76 31.17
CA VAL A 363 34.90 8.14 30.33
C VAL A 363 35.53 6.89 29.71
N TYR A 364 35.49 6.78 28.39
CA TYR A 364 36.20 5.77 27.65
C TYR A 364 37.68 6.16 27.49
N GLN A 365 38.57 5.41 28.13
CA GLN A 365 40.01 5.51 27.88
C GLN A 365 40.42 4.39 26.93
N PRO A 366 40.81 4.69 25.69
CA PRO A 366 41.27 3.66 24.76
C PRO A 366 42.52 2.99 25.34
N ALA A 367 42.56 1.65 25.28
CA ALA A 367 43.68 0.88 25.80
C ALA A 367 45.01 1.37 25.19
N GLY A 368 45.94 1.85 26.03
CA GLY A 368 47.25 2.35 25.61
C GLY A 368 47.42 3.87 25.63
N ALA A 369 46.37 4.66 25.90
CA ALA A 369 46.55 6.08 26.23
C ALA A 369 47.14 6.19 27.65
N ALA A 370 48.45 6.40 27.76
CA ALA A 370 49.12 6.65 29.03
C ALA A 370 48.44 7.82 29.75
N ALA A 371 47.98 7.57 30.98
CA ALA A 371 47.37 8.58 31.84
C ALA A 371 48.34 9.75 32.03
N SER A 372 48.04 10.90 31.41
CA SER A 372 48.71 12.16 31.71
C SER A 372 47.77 13.06 32.52
N ALA A 373 48.02 13.00 33.83
CA ALA A 373 47.70 13.95 34.89
C ALA A 373 46.23 14.15 35.34
N PRO A 374 45.99 14.40 36.64
CA PRO A 374 44.66 14.46 37.23
C PRO A 374 43.97 15.79 36.98
N ALA A 375 42.69 15.75 36.59
CA ALA A 375 41.83 16.93 36.57
C ALA A 375 41.57 17.39 38.00
N ALA A 376 41.87 18.66 38.27
CA ALA A 376 41.50 19.33 39.52
C ALA A 376 39.98 19.31 39.68
N ALA A 377 39.52 18.79 40.83
CA ALA A 377 38.12 18.81 41.20
C ALA A 377 37.63 20.27 41.36
N SER A 378 36.63 20.64 40.57
CA SER A 378 35.82 21.84 40.76
C SER A 378 34.45 21.40 41.25
N ALA A 379 34.21 21.53 42.54
CA ALA A 379 32.89 21.38 43.16
C ALA A 379 32.17 22.74 43.21
N ALA A 380 30.91 22.78 42.75
CA ALA A 380 29.80 23.69 43.08
C ALA A 380 28.81 23.71 41.89
N SER A 381 27.49 23.68 42.02
CA SER A 381 26.57 23.70 43.17
C SER A 381 25.17 23.30 42.69
N GLU A 382 24.38 22.67 43.56
CA GLU A 382 22.91 22.73 43.50
C GLU A 382 22.44 24.20 43.63
N ALA A 383 21.44 24.62 42.84
CA ALA A 383 20.35 25.51 43.27
C ALA A 383 19.26 25.68 42.18
N ALA A 384 18.06 25.24 42.56
CA ALA A 384 16.71 25.53 42.09
C ALA A 384 16.45 26.71 41.12
N LYS A 385 15.59 26.45 40.12
CA LYS A 385 14.22 27.00 40.07
C LYS A 385 13.29 26.17 39.20
#